data_AF-A0A6A3ILW2-F1
#
_entry.id   AF-A0A6A3ILW2-F1
#
_cell.length_a   1.000
_cell.length_b   1.000
_cell.length_c   1.000
_cell.angle_alpha   90.00
_cell.angle_beta   90.00
_cell.angle_gamma   90.00
#
_symmetry.space_group_name_H-M   'P 1'
#
loop_
_entity.id
_entity.type
_entity.pdbx_description
1 polymer ?
#
loop_
_entity_poly.entity_id
_entity_poly.type
_entity_poly.pdbx_seq_one_letter_code
_entity_poly.pdbx_strand_id
1 'polypeptide(L)'
;MDCLENAGRLAAADYARATLYSTLSPCDMCSGAVLLHKIPTVVVGENKTFQGPEQYVRSRGVDVKLLQDETCIKLMEDFIQDKPQLRNEDIGV
;
A
#
# COMPACT_ATOMS: atom_id res chain seq x y z
N MET A 1 2.13 7.54 -1.69
CA MET A 1 1.21 8.44 -2.43
C MET A 1 1.74 8.81 -3.81
N ASP A 2 3.05 8.91 -3.98
CA ASP A 2 3.75 9.16 -5.25
C ASP A 2 3.17 8.46 -6.50
N CYS A 3 2.82 7.17 -6.42
CA CYS A 3 2.20 6.44 -7.54
C CYS A 3 0.92 7.09 -8.09
N LEU A 4 0.03 7.58 -7.22
CA LEU A 4 -1.21 8.24 -7.64
C LEU A 4 -0.94 9.65 -8.18
N GLU A 5 0.07 10.33 -7.65
CA GLU A 5 0.49 11.65 -8.14
C GLU A 5 1.10 11.55 -9.55
N ASN A 6 1.98 10.57 -9.76
CA ASN A 6 2.60 10.29 -11.05
C ASN A 6 1.61 9.80 -12.12
N ALA A 7 0.52 9.15 -11.72
CA ALA A 7 -0.58 8.81 -12.62
C ALA A 7 -1.30 10.06 -13.17
N GLY A 8 -1.10 11.23 -12.56
CA GLY A 8 -1.73 12.49 -12.93
C GLY A 8 -3.23 12.49 -12.67
N ARG A 9 -3.94 13.42 -13.31
CA ARG A 9 -5.38 13.55 -13.15
C ARG A 9 -6.11 12.50 -13.99
N LEU A 10 -6.81 11.59 -13.33
CA LEU A 10 -7.67 10.60 -13.96
C LEU A 10 -9.15 10.83 -13.61
N ALA A 11 -10.05 10.32 -14.44
CA ALA A 11 -11.47 10.36 -14.12
C ALA A 11 -11.80 9.29 -13.06
N ALA A 12 -12.91 9.49 -12.32
CA ALA A 12 -13.36 8.51 -11.33
C ALA A 12 -13.61 7.11 -11.95
N ALA A 13 -14.06 7.06 -13.21
CA ALA A 13 -14.25 5.82 -13.95
C ALA A 13 -12.94 5.06 -14.21
N ASP A 14 -11.81 5.76 -14.30
CA ASP A 14 -10.50 5.11 -14.49
C ASP A 14 -10.04 4.42 -13.20
N TYR A 15 -10.21 5.07 -12.04
CA TYR A 15 -9.89 4.45 -10.74
C TYR A 15 -10.79 3.26 -10.43
N ALA A 16 -12.07 3.32 -10.79
CA ALA A 16 -13.03 2.25 -10.53
C ALA A 16 -12.72 0.94 -11.27
N ARG A 17 -11.84 0.97 -12.28
CA ARG A 17 -11.33 -0.22 -13.01
C ARG A 17 -9.85 -0.48 -12.76
N ALA A 18 -9.20 0.28 -11.88
CA ALA A 18 -7.77 0.17 -11.62
C ALA A 18 -7.46 -0.96 -10.62
N THR A 19 -6.22 -1.44 -10.65
CA THR A 19 -5.64 -2.26 -9.58
C THR A 19 -4.39 -1.54 -9.08
N LEU A 20 -4.32 -1.28 -7.78
CA LEU A 20 -3.15 -0.68 -7.17
C LEU A 20 -2.18 -1.77 -6.73
N TYR A 21 -0.92 -1.65 -7.12
CA TYR A 21 0.14 -2.54 -6.69
C TYR A 21 1.03 -1.79 -5.69
N SER A 22 1.32 -2.42 -4.56
CA SER A 22 2.23 -1.92 -3.54
C SER A 22 3.12 -3.06 -3.08
N THR A 23 4.41 -2.79 -2.90
CA THR A 23 5.35 -3.78 -2.34
C THR A 23 5.04 -4.08 -0.87
N LEU A 24 4.55 -3.08 -0.14
CA LEU A 24 4.26 -3.15 1.30
C LEU A 24 2.78 -2.87 1.59
N SER A 25 2.25 -3.43 2.67
CA SER A 25 0.89 -3.12 3.15
C SER A 25 0.67 -1.59 3.28
N PRO A 26 -0.45 -1.05 2.77
CA PRO A 26 -0.71 0.38 2.84
C PRO A 26 -0.97 0.83 4.28
N CYS A 27 -0.37 1.96 4.70
CA CYS A 27 -0.71 2.65 5.95
C CYS A 27 -2.12 3.29 5.90
N ASP A 28 -2.55 3.96 6.98
CA ASP A 28 -3.85 4.63 7.04
C ASP A 28 -4.05 5.66 5.92
N MET A 29 -3.02 6.46 5.62
CA MET A 29 -3.09 7.46 4.55
C MET A 29 -3.32 6.81 3.18
N CYS A 30 -2.49 5.83 2.82
CA CYS A 30 -2.59 5.13 1.53
C CYS A 30 -3.90 4.32 1.44
N SER A 31 -4.35 3.73 2.54
CA SER A 31 -5.63 3.04 2.65
C SER A 31 -6.80 4.01 2.41
N GLY A 32 -6.73 5.20 3.01
CA GLY A 32 -7.71 6.27 2.78
C GLY A 32 -7.78 6.68 1.31
N ALA A 33 -6.64 6.78 0.62
CA ALA A 33 -6.60 7.11 -0.80
C ALA A 33 -7.27 6.03 -1.66
N VAL A 34 -7.00 4.75 -1.39
CA VAL A 34 -7.67 3.62 -2.07
C VAL A 34 -9.19 3.72 -1.92
N LEU A 35 -9.66 3.97 -0.71
CA LEU A 35 -11.10 4.07 -0.41
C LEU A 35 -11.74 5.31 -1.04
N LEU A 36 -11.04 6.45 -1.01
CA LEU A 36 -11.51 7.71 -1.60
C LEU A 36 -11.69 7.59 -3.12
N HIS A 37 -10.68 7.04 -3.81
CA HIS A 37 -10.71 6.84 -5.25
C HIS A 37 -11.52 5.62 -5.70
N LYS A 38 -12.02 4.82 -4.75
CA LYS A 38 -12.79 3.59 -5.00
C LYS A 38 -12.03 2.60 -5.89
N ILE A 39 -10.73 2.44 -5.65
CA ILE A 39 -9.93 1.44 -6.33
C ILE A 39 -10.35 0.06 -5.80
N PRO A 40 -10.87 -0.84 -6.65
CA PRO A 40 -11.51 -2.08 -6.20
C PRO A 40 -10.53 -3.16 -5.74
N THR A 41 -9.28 -3.12 -6.21
CA THR A 41 -8.29 -4.17 -5.94
C THR A 41 -6.95 -3.56 -5.57
N VAL A 42 -6.35 -4.10 -4.51
CA VAL A 42 -4.99 -3.79 -4.08
C VAL A 42 -4.19 -5.07 -4.00
N VAL A 43 -3.09 -5.15 -4.72
CA VAL A 43 -2.13 -6.25 -4.64
C VAL A 43 -0.95 -5.79 -3.80
N VAL A 44 -0.69 -6.52 -2.73
CA VAL A 44 0.32 -6.23 -1.72
C VAL A 44 1.41 -7.28 -1.78
N GLY A 45 2.66 -6.85 -1.96
CA GLY A 45 3.82 -7.73 -1.93
C GLY A 45 3.94 -8.43 -0.58
N GLU A 46 4.00 -7.67 0.52
CA GLU A 46 4.16 -8.21 1.86
C GLU A 46 3.55 -7.33 2.96
N ASN A 47 3.34 -7.92 4.14
CA ASN A 47 2.84 -7.23 5.32
C ASN A 47 3.50 -7.67 6.65
N LYS A 48 4.63 -8.38 6.57
CA LYS A 48 5.37 -8.87 7.72
C LYS A 48 6.20 -7.76 8.36
N THR A 49 6.84 -6.92 7.56
CA THR A 49 7.69 -5.85 8.08
C THR A 49 6.87 -4.64 8.54
N PHE A 50 5.69 -4.46 7.97
CA PHE A 50 4.69 -3.50 8.40
C PHE A 50 3.30 -3.93 7.91
N GLN A 51 2.33 -3.86 8.82
CA GLN A 51 0.93 -4.16 8.52
C GLN A 51 0.08 -2.95 8.86
N GLY A 52 -0.56 -2.39 7.83
CA GLY A 52 -1.53 -1.32 8.00
C GLY A 52 -2.96 -1.84 8.22
N PRO A 53 -3.99 -0.99 8.04
CA PRO A 53 -5.38 -1.34 8.35
C PRO A 53 -6.04 -2.19 7.23
N GLU A 54 -5.37 -3.24 6.75
CA GLU A 54 -5.87 -4.06 5.63
C GLU A 54 -7.26 -4.66 5.88
N GLN A 55 -7.56 -5.06 7.13
CA GLN A 55 -8.89 -5.59 7.49
C GLN A 55 -9.98 -4.53 7.31
N TYR A 56 -9.69 -3.27 7.62
CA TYR A 56 -10.63 -2.18 7.40
C TYR A 56 -10.84 -1.92 5.90
N VAL A 57 -9.77 -1.95 5.11
CA VAL A 57 -9.86 -1.81 3.65
C VAL A 57 -10.70 -2.94 3.05
N ARG A 58 -10.48 -4.20 3.48
CA ARG A 58 -11.28 -5.36 3.08
C ARG A 58 -12.76 -5.22 3.50
N SER A 59 -13.04 -4.77 4.72
CA SER A 59 -14.42 -4.60 5.20
C SER A 59 -15.20 -3.52 4.43
N ARG A 60 -14.49 -2.61 3.77
CA ARG A 60 -15.05 -1.58 2.88
C ARG A 60 -15.22 -2.05 1.44
N GLY A 61 -15.01 -3.35 1.16
CA GLY A 61 -15.31 -3.98 -0.13
C GLY A 61 -14.17 -4.01 -1.14
N VAL A 62 -12.94 -3.65 -0.73
CA VAL A 62 -11.75 -3.72 -1.58
C VAL A 62 -11.13 -5.11 -1.50
N ASP A 63 -10.82 -5.70 -2.66
CA ASP A 63 -10.10 -6.98 -2.75
C ASP A 63 -8.60 -6.75 -2.51
N VAL A 64 -8.13 -7.10 -1.30
CA VAL A 64 -6.72 -6.97 -0.91
C VAL A 64 -6.03 -8.33 -1.01
N LYS A 65 -5.23 -8.51 -2.06
CA LYS A 65 -4.45 -9.72 -2.34
C LYS A 65 -3.06 -9.61 -1.77
N LEU A 66 -2.66 -10.57 -0.95
CA LEU A 66 -1.33 -10.61 -0.36
C LEU A 66 -0.51 -11.72 -0.97
N LEU A 67 0.66 -11.36 -1.51
CA LEU A 67 1.52 -12.31 -2.22
C LEU A 67 2.55 -12.96 -1.30
N GLN A 68 2.96 -12.28 -0.23
CA GLN A 68 4.11 -12.68 0.60
C GLN A 68 5.36 -12.87 -0.26
N ASP A 69 5.63 -11.90 -1.13
CA ASP A 69 6.75 -11.92 -2.06
C ASP A 69 8.07 -11.77 -1.29
N GLU A 70 8.95 -12.78 -1.42
CA GLU A 70 10.23 -12.83 -0.71
C GLU A 70 11.17 -11.67 -1.09
N THR A 71 11.08 -11.16 -2.32
CA THR A 71 11.87 -10.01 -2.77
C THR A 71 11.43 -8.74 -2.06
N CYS A 72 10.12 -8.54 -1.92
CA CYS A 72 9.55 -7.39 -1.20
C CYS A 72 9.91 -7.43 0.30
N ILE A 73 9.80 -8.61 0.91
CA ILE A 73 10.14 -8.81 2.34
C ILE A 73 11.62 -8.46 2.55
N LYS A 74 12.51 -9.08 1.76
CA LYS A 74 13.95 -8.87 1.89
C LYS A 74 14.34 -7.41 1.66
N LEU A 75 13.75 -6.75 0.66
CA LEU A 75 13.99 -5.33 0.39
C LEU A 75 13.68 -4.47 1.62
N MET A 76 12.54 -4.71 2.25
CA MET A 76 12.12 -3.95 3.43
C MET A 76 12.94 -4.29 4.66
N GLU A 77 13.26 -5.55 4.90
CA GLU A 77 14.15 -5.98 6.00
C GLU A 77 15.53 -5.32 5.90
N ASP A 78 16.15 -5.38 4.71
CA ASP A 78 17.46 -4.78 4.45
C ASP A 78 17.41 -3.24 4.69
N PHE A 79 16.37 -2.54 4.20
CA PHE A 79 16.20 -1.10 4.43
C PHE A 79 15.99 -0.73 5.91
N ILE A 80 15.16 -1.48 6.63
CA ILE A 80 14.87 -1.23 8.05
C ILE A 80 16.13 -1.43 8.90
N GLN A 81 16.93 -2.44 8.57
CA GLN A 81 18.20 -2.71 9.24
C GLN A 81 19.20 -1.58 9.00
N ASP A 82 19.32 -1.12 7.76
CA ASP A 82 20.33 -0.13 7.37
C ASP A 82 19.97 1.30 7.78
N LYS A 83 18.67 1.63 7.84
CA LYS A 83 18.14 3.00 8.06
C LYS A 83 16.93 3.05 9.02
N PRO A 84 17.04 2.54 10.26
CA PRO A 84 15.88 2.41 11.16
C PRO A 84 15.25 3.77 11.54
N GLN A 85 16.04 4.83 11.67
CA GLN A 85 15.49 6.17 11.99
C GLN A 85 14.65 6.74 10.84
N LEU A 86 15.11 6.60 9.60
CA LEU A 86 14.33 7.04 8.42
C LEU A 86 13.06 6.21 8.27
N ARG A 87 13.13 4.91 8.54
CA ARG A 87 11.93 4.06 8.55
C ARG A 87 10.90 4.55 9.55
N ASN A 88 11.32 4.89 10.77
CA ASN A 88 10.42 5.34 11.83
C ASN A 88 9.79 6.70 11.48
N GLU A 89 10.56 7.62 10.91
CA GLU A 89 10.06 8.91 10.39
C GLU A 89 8.93 8.71 9.37
N ASP A 90 9.08 7.75 8.44
CA ASP A 90 8.09 7.46 7.38
C ASP A 90 6.74 6.95 7.91
N ILE A 91 6.70 6.37 9.11
CA ILE A 91 5.45 5.93 9.76
C ILE A 91 5.10 6.70 11.05
N GLY A 92 5.84 7.77 11.35
CA GLY A 92 5.58 8.60 12.53
C GLY A 92 5.80 7.89 13.88
N VAL A 93 6.82 7.03 13.97
CA VAL A 93 7.28 6.36 15.21
C VAL A 93 8.53 7.02 15.77
#